data_AF-A0A845X3Y6-F1
#
_entry.id   AF-A0A845X3Y6-F1
#
_cell.length_a   1.000
_cell.length_b   1.000
_cell.length_c   1.000
_cell.angle_alpha   90.00
_cell.angle_beta   90.00
_cell.angle_gamma   90.00
#
_symmetry.space_group_name_H-M   'P 1'
#
loop_
_entity.id
_entity.type
_entity.pdbx_description
1 polymer ?
#
loop_
_entity_poly.entity_id
_entity_poly.type
_entity_poly.pdbx_seq_one_letter_code
_entity_poly.pdbx_strand_id
1 'polypeptide(L)'
;MHLKQVFFPLTTAAFLVLPFAPPSLAQDAFACPDAFEGIELSDRQEQQVAQLETQFEVELDRVLPISEGQFEQLEQLEAQLDSQIEALLSPEQFQQLQQLDRWAENQVRQIAPSLFEENEREPQLTAEQEARLDALNTEYEKRAEAILTPEQRQRIEQLEQAFDAQAEAIFPELTPEQEAQLEAAEAQFEQGLKQVLTASQRQRFEQNVAACGE
;
A
#
# COMPACT_ATOMS: atom_id res chain seq x y z
N MET A 1 -1.75 26.16 -22.91
CA MET A 1 -2.90 25.48 -23.53
C MET A 1 -3.43 24.53 -22.47
N HIS A 2 -4.58 24.87 -21.89
CA HIS A 2 -5.13 24.21 -20.70
C HIS A 2 -5.63 22.81 -21.05
N LEU A 3 -4.99 21.77 -20.52
CA LEU A 3 -5.62 20.46 -20.38
C LEU A 3 -6.27 20.40 -19.01
N LYS A 4 -7.61 20.47 -19.05
CA LYS A 4 -8.51 20.25 -17.93
C LYS A 4 -8.32 18.82 -17.46
N GLN A 5 -7.79 18.64 -16.25
CA GLN A 5 -7.90 17.39 -15.51
C GLN A 5 -9.37 17.19 -15.18
N VAL A 6 -9.98 16.19 -15.80
CA VAL A 6 -11.31 15.70 -15.45
C VAL A 6 -11.09 14.80 -14.25
N PHE A 7 -11.33 15.35 -13.07
CA PHE A 7 -11.40 14.59 -11.83
C PHE A 7 -12.79 13.98 -11.66
N PHE A 8 -12.80 12.82 -10.99
CA PHE A 8 -13.92 12.02 -10.46
C PHE A 8 -14.49 10.89 -11.35
N PRO A 9 -14.92 9.78 -10.74
CA PRO A 9 -14.16 8.90 -9.82
C PRO A 9 -14.49 7.42 -10.08
N LEU A 10 -13.60 6.50 -9.72
CA LEU A 10 -13.90 5.19 -9.12
C LEU A 10 -12.59 4.40 -9.09
N THR A 11 -12.42 3.67 -8.00
CA THR A 11 -11.43 2.60 -7.82
C THR A 11 -9.96 3.01 -7.91
N THR A 12 -9.57 3.99 -7.09
CA THR A 12 -8.29 3.86 -6.38
C THR A 12 -8.64 3.51 -4.94
N ALA A 13 -9.01 2.25 -4.73
CA ALA A 13 -8.44 1.57 -3.58
C ALA A 13 -6.94 1.61 -3.87
N ALA A 14 -6.22 2.49 -3.19
CA ALA A 14 -4.78 2.40 -3.12
C ALA A 14 -4.47 1.08 -2.38
N PHE A 15 -4.56 -0.04 -3.10
CA PHE A 15 -3.70 -1.16 -2.83
C PHE A 15 -2.33 -0.73 -3.30
N LEU A 16 -1.59 -0.07 -2.40
CA LEU A 16 -0.18 -0.36 -2.31
C LEU A 16 -0.10 -1.87 -2.16
N VAL A 17 0.21 -2.55 -3.27
CA VAL A 17 0.56 -3.97 -3.28
C VAL A 17 1.89 -4.09 -2.54
N LEU A 18 1.81 -4.08 -1.21
CA LEU A 18 2.63 -4.99 -0.42
C LEU A 18 2.10 -6.41 -0.72
N PRO A 19 2.98 -7.40 -0.91
CA PRO A 19 2.58 -8.74 -1.30
C PRO A 19 1.79 -9.38 -0.16
N PHE A 20 0.46 -9.40 -0.26
CA PHE A 20 -0.39 -10.10 0.69
C PHE A 20 -0.46 -11.58 0.31
N ALA A 21 0.25 -12.38 1.11
CA ALA A 21 0.13 -13.82 1.17
C ALA A 21 -1.33 -14.27 1.36
N PRO A 22 -1.73 -15.42 0.79
CA PRO A 22 -3.10 -15.90 0.84
C PRO A 22 -3.55 -16.24 2.28
N PRO A 23 -4.80 -15.94 2.68
CA PRO A 23 -5.28 -16.22 4.01
C PRO A 23 -5.81 -17.66 4.05
N SER A 24 -4.99 -18.60 4.53
CA SER A 24 -5.53 -19.87 5.03
C SER A 24 -4.86 -20.28 6.34
N LEU A 25 -5.64 -20.17 7.41
CA LEU A 25 -5.52 -20.84 8.70
C LEU A 25 -4.24 -20.58 9.52
N ALA A 26 -4.46 -19.77 10.56
CA ALA A 26 -3.86 -19.91 11.88
C ALA A 26 -2.33 -19.94 11.92
N GLN A 27 -1.77 -18.75 12.08
CA GLN A 27 -0.63 -18.50 12.95
C GLN A 27 -0.62 -17.00 13.24
N ASP A 28 -0.86 -16.58 14.48
CA ASP A 28 0.12 -15.81 15.25
C ASP A 28 1.58 -16.26 14.99
N ALA A 29 2.05 -16.20 13.74
CA ALA A 29 3.46 -16.39 13.38
C ALA A 29 3.97 -15.02 13.00
N PHE A 30 4.66 -14.41 13.96
CA PHE A 30 5.57 -13.30 13.75
C PHE A 30 4.98 -12.21 12.85
N ALA A 31 3.90 -11.57 13.32
CA ALA A 31 3.61 -10.22 12.87
C ALA A 31 4.85 -9.39 13.19
N CYS A 32 5.65 -9.17 12.17
CA CYS A 32 6.80 -8.30 12.19
C CYS A 32 6.36 -6.98 12.83
N PRO A 33 6.90 -6.60 14.00
CA PRO A 33 6.57 -5.29 14.53
C PRO A 33 7.01 -4.25 13.51
N ASP A 34 6.17 -3.26 13.26
CA ASP A 34 6.55 -2.13 12.43
C ASP A 34 7.89 -1.56 12.95
N ALA A 35 8.77 -1.11 12.05
CA ALA A 35 10.09 -0.62 12.44
C ALA A 35 10.01 0.50 13.51
N PHE A 36 8.91 1.25 13.53
CA PHE A 36 8.58 2.30 14.49
C PHE A 36 7.58 1.89 15.57
N GLU A 37 7.19 0.61 15.67
CA GLU A 37 6.24 0.16 16.69
C GLU A 37 6.74 0.48 18.13
N GLY A 38 5.94 1.28 18.84
CA GLY A 38 6.25 1.76 20.18
C GLY A 38 7.32 2.86 20.24
N ILE A 39 7.64 3.48 19.10
CA ILE A 39 8.50 4.66 18.99
C ILE A 39 7.62 5.90 18.81
N GLU A 40 7.42 6.66 19.88
CA GLU A 40 6.81 7.98 19.76
C GLU A 40 7.85 8.97 19.22
N LEU A 41 7.59 9.55 18.07
CA LEU A 41 8.39 10.63 17.50
C LEU A 41 7.85 11.98 17.99
N SER A 42 8.74 12.95 18.21
CA SER A 42 8.29 14.34 18.34
C SER A 42 7.94 14.92 16.98
N ASP A 43 7.09 15.96 16.91
CA ASP A 43 6.72 16.64 15.65
C ASP A 43 7.95 17.01 14.80
N ARG A 44 9.05 17.39 15.46
CA ARG A 44 10.31 17.71 14.77
C ARG A 44 10.96 16.47 14.18
N GLN A 45 10.94 15.35 14.89
CA GLN A 45 11.48 14.08 14.39
C GLN A 45 10.63 13.56 13.23
N GLU A 46 9.30 13.61 13.33
CA GLU A 46 8.39 13.25 12.23
C GLU A 46 8.69 14.05 10.96
N GLN A 47 8.85 15.37 11.08
CA GLN A 47 9.23 16.21 9.94
C GLN A 47 10.60 15.86 9.33
N GLN A 48 11.55 15.42 10.16
CA GLN A 48 12.86 15.00 9.68
C GLN A 48 12.82 13.61 9.02
N VAL A 49 12.00 12.69 9.53
CA VAL A 49 11.76 11.38 8.94
C VAL A 49 11.08 11.55 7.58
N ALA A 50 10.00 12.33 7.50
CA ALA A 50 9.31 12.61 6.24
C ALA A 50 10.25 13.21 5.17
N GLN A 51 11.19 14.08 5.57
CA GLN A 51 12.20 14.61 4.64
C GLN A 51 13.20 13.57 4.16
N LEU A 52 13.54 12.59 4.99
CA LEU A 52 14.41 11.47 4.61
C LEU A 52 13.68 10.52 3.66
N GLU A 53 12.40 10.27 3.90
CA GLU A 53 11.54 9.44 3.05
C GLU A 53 11.41 10.05 1.67
N THR A 54 11.05 11.34 1.56
CA THR A 54 11.01 12.03 0.25
C THR A 54 12.36 11.98 -0.47
N GLN A 55 13.49 12.07 0.24
CA GLN A 55 14.81 11.95 -0.38
C GLN A 55 15.09 10.54 -0.89
N PHE A 56 14.68 9.54 -0.13
CA PHE A 56 14.83 8.14 -0.50
C PHE A 56 13.97 7.79 -1.72
N GLU A 57 12.71 8.24 -1.75
CA GLU A 57 11.81 8.10 -2.92
C GLU A 57 12.42 8.67 -4.21
N VAL A 58 13.02 9.86 -4.14
CA VAL A 58 13.68 10.45 -5.31
C VAL A 58 14.87 9.61 -5.79
N GLU A 59 15.63 9.00 -4.88
CA GLU A 59 16.70 8.08 -5.27
C GLU A 59 16.14 6.76 -5.79
N LEU A 60 15.05 6.23 -5.22
CA LEU A 60 14.35 5.06 -5.73
C LEU A 60 13.89 5.28 -7.18
N ASP A 61 13.21 6.39 -7.48
CA ASP A 61 12.76 6.73 -8.83
C ASP A 61 13.92 6.77 -9.84
N ARG A 62 15.09 7.18 -9.38
CA ARG A 62 16.30 7.24 -10.20
C ARG A 62 16.90 5.86 -10.45
N VAL A 63 16.91 4.99 -9.44
CA VAL A 63 17.50 3.65 -9.49
C VAL A 63 16.57 2.65 -10.20
N LEU A 64 15.27 2.78 -9.96
CA LEU A 64 14.18 1.94 -10.46
C LEU A 64 13.20 2.76 -11.33
N PRO A 65 13.64 3.33 -12.46
CA PRO A 65 12.73 4.06 -13.32
C PRO A 65 11.76 3.11 -14.00
N ILE A 66 10.48 3.16 -13.61
CA ILE A 66 9.40 2.55 -14.40
C ILE A 66 9.19 3.44 -15.63
N SER A 67 9.35 2.87 -16.81
CA SER A 67 9.07 3.60 -18.05
C SER A 67 7.57 3.85 -18.22
N GLU A 68 7.20 4.92 -18.93
CA GLU A 68 5.80 5.19 -19.29
C GLU A 68 5.14 3.98 -19.95
N GLY A 69 5.87 3.25 -20.81
CA GLY A 69 5.36 2.03 -21.44
C GLY A 69 5.20 0.84 -20.49
N GLN A 70 5.96 0.75 -19.39
CA GLN A 70 5.74 -0.25 -18.34
C GLN A 70 4.53 0.13 -17.47
N PHE A 71 4.38 1.42 -17.18
CA PHE A 71 3.21 1.94 -16.47
C PHE A 71 1.93 1.69 -17.26
N GLU A 72 1.89 2.00 -18.56
CA GLU A 72 0.76 1.69 -19.44
C GLU A 72 0.45 0.18 -19.52
N GLN A 73 1.48 -0.68 -19.44
CA GLN A 73 1.28 -2.13 -19.41
C GLN A 73 0.65 -2.59 -18.10
N LEU A 74 1.05 -2.01 -16.97
CA LEU A 74 0.43 -2.29 -15.67
C LEU A 74 -1.03 -1.85 -15.66
N GLU A 75 -1.35 -0.64 -16.14
CA GLU A 75 -2.74 -0.17 -16.24
C GLU A 75 -3.60 -1.09 -17.13
N GLN A 76 -3.05 -1.55 -18.26
CA GLN A 76 -3.76 -2.49 -19.14
C GLN A 76 -3.98 -3.85 -18.46
N LEU A 77 -2.99 -4.33 -17.71
CA LEU A 77 -3.06 -5.58 -16.97
C LEU A 77 -4.10 -5.50 -15.85
N GLU A 78 -4.14 -4.39 -15.11
CA GLU A 78 -5.13 -4.09 -14.07
C GLU A 78 -6.55 -4.04 -14.66
N ALA A 79 -6.75 -3.28 -15.74
CA ALA A 79 -8.04 -3.22 -16.43
C ALA A 79 -8.51 -4.60 -16.94
N GLN A 80 -7.57 -5.47 -17.32
CA GLN A 80 -7.88 -6.85 -17.70
C GLN A 80 -8.27 -7.71 -16.50
N LEU A 81 -7.61 -7.54 -15.35
CA LEU A 81 -7.98 -8.20 -14.10
C LEU A 81 -9.40 -7.81 -13.70
N ASP A 82 -9.70 -6.51 -13.65
CA ASP A 82 -11.01 -5.97 -13.28
C ASP A 82 -12.12 -6.54 -14.17
N SER A 83 -11.93 -6.51 -15.49
CA SER A 83 -12.91 -7.07 -16.42
C SER A 83 -13.15 -8.57 -16.20
N GLN A 84 -12.11 -9.33 -15.85
CA GLN A 84 -12.25 -10.75 -15.53
C GLN A 84 -13.00 -10.98 -14.22
N ILE A 85 -12.73 -10.18 -13.20
CA ILE A 85 -13.45 -10.23 -11.92
C ILE A 85 -14.91 -9.88 -12.13
N GLU A 86 -15.21 -8.77 -12.82
CA GLU A 86 -16.59 -8.35 -13.12
C GLU A 86 -17.38 -9.45 -13.84
N ALA A 87 -16.75 -10.17 -14.78
CA ALA A 87 -17.38 -11.26 -15.52
C ALA A 87 -17.75 -12.47 -14.63
N LEU A 88 -17.16 -12.61 -13.44
CA LEU A 88 -17.52 -13.65 -12.48
C LEU A 88 -18.76 -13.30 -11.66
N LEU A 89 -19.12 -12.01 -11.60
CA LEU A 89 -20.17 -11.50 -10.73
C LEU A 89 -21.53 -11.52 -11.43
N SER A 90 -22.59 -11.81 -10.67
CA SER A 90 -23.94 -11.51 -11.12
C SER A 90 -24.18 -10.00 -11.12
N PRO A 91 -25.13 -9.47 -11.92
CA PRO A 91 -25.50 -8.06 -11.88
C PRO A 91 -25.89 -7.58 -10.48
N GLU A 92 -26.55 -8.44 -9.70
CA GLU A 92 -26.95 -8.15 -8.31
C GLU A 92 -25.74 -8.09 -7.39
N GLN A 93 -24.78 -9.01 -7.52
CA GLN A 93 -23.54 -9.00 -6.73
C GLN A 93 -22.70 -7.75 -7.04
N PHE A 94 -22.58 -7.42 -8.33
CA PHE A 94 -21.88 -6.20 -8.76
C PHE A 94 -22.54 -4.94 -8.18
N GLN A 95 -23.88 -4.85 -8.21
CA GLN A 95 -24.60 -3.74 -7.61
C GLN A 95 -24.38 -3.67 -6.07
N GLN A 96 -24.32 -4.81 -5.39
CA GLN A 96 -24.05 -4.88 -3.95
C GLN A 96 -22.65 -4.38 -3.62
N LEU A 97 -21.63 -4.77 -4.39
CA LEU A 97 -20.26 -4.29 -4.22
C LEU A 97 -20.17 -2.77 -4.41
N GLN A 98 -20.77 -2.21 -5.47
CA GLN A 98 -20.79 -0.75 -5.65
C GLN A 98 -21.48 0.00 -4.50
N GLN A 99 -22.49 -0.61 -3.86
CA GLN A 99 -23.13 -0.02 -2.68
C GLN A 99 -22.20 -0.08 -1.46
N LEU A 100 -21.46 -1.17 -1.31
CA LEU A 100 -20.46 -1.34 -0.27
C LEU A 100 -19.30 -0.34 -0.44
N ASP A 101 -18.81 -0.13 -1.67
CA ASP A 101 -17.74 0.82 -1.97
C ASP A 101 -18.15 2.25 -1.59
N ARG A 102 -19.33 2.69 -2.05
CA ARG A 102 -19.87 3.99 -1.66
C ARG A 102 -20.06 4.11 -0.16
N TRP A 103 -20.43 3.03 0.52
CA TRP A 103 -20.53 3.04 1.99
C TRP A 103 -19.14 3.24 2.62
N ALA A 104 -18.13 2.49 2.17
CA ALA A 104 -16.77 2.56 2.69
C ALA A 104 -16.16 3.95 2.45
N GLU A 105 -16.24 4.49 1.24
CA GLU A 105 -15.77 5.85 0.92
C GLU A 105 -16.40 6.90 1.86
N ASN A 106 -17.70 6.78 2.12
CA ASN A 106 -18.39 7.67 3.05
C ASN A 106 -17.93 7.51 4.51
N GLN A 107 -17.53 6.31 4.92
CA GLN A 107 -16.94 6.08 6.25
C GLN A 107 -15.52 6.65 6.33
N VAL A 108 -14.66 6.38 5.33
CA VAL A 108 -13.31 6.93 5.25
C VAL A 108 -13.37 8.45 5.33
N ARG A 109 -14.27 9.09 4.58
CA ARG A 109 -14.45 10.56 4.61
C ARG A 109 -14.83 11.10 5.98
N GLN A 110 -15.52 10.33 6.82
CA GLN A 110 -15.86 10.72 8.18
C GLN A 110 -14.72 10.49 9.17
N ILE A 111 -13.90 9.46 8.95
CA ILE A 111 -12.76 9.12 9.81
C ILE A 111 -11.60 10.06 9.53
N ALA A 112 -11.24 10.22 8.25
CA ALA A 112 -10.08 10.92 7.76
C ALA A 112 -10.46 11.78 6.54
N PRO A 113 -11.17 12.92 6.76
CA PRO A 113 -11.55 13.81 5.67
C PRO A 113 -10.35 14.39 4.91
N SER A 114 -9.18 14.48 5.57
CA SER A 114 -7.92 14.94 4.99
C SER A 114 -7.46 14.09 3.81
N LEU A 115 -7.83 12.80 3.74
CA LEU A 115 -7.54 11.93 2.59
C LEU A 115 -8.22 12.39 1.29
N PHE A 116 -9.26 13.22 1.38
CA PHE A 116 -10.02 13.74 0.23
C PHE A 116 -9.73 15.21 -0.08
N GLU A 117 -8.82 15.84 0.67
CA GLU A 117 -8.40 17.19 0.39
C GLU A 117 -7.35 17.16 -0.74
N GLU A 118 -7.52 17.99 -1.78
CA GLU A 118 -6.53 18.18 -2.84
C GLU A 118 -5.32 18.96 -2.29
N ASN A 119 -4.55 18.33 -1.41
CA ASN A 119 -3.31 18.85 -0.86
C ASN A 119 -2.15 17.97 -1.33
N GLU A 120 -1.04 18.60 -1.77
CA GLU A 120 0.21 17.90 -2.14
C GLU A 120 0.96 17.30 -0.94
N ARG A 121 0.37 17.34 0.27
CA ARG A 121 0.97 16.79 1.48
C ARG A 121 0.27 15.51 1.83
N GLU A 122 1.07 14.51 2.14
CA GLU A 122 0.58 13.27 2.71
C GLU A 122 -0.25 13.57 3.97
N PRO A 123 -1.48 13.02 4.06
CA PRO A 123 -2.37 13.31 5.17
C PRO A 123 -1.82 12.65 6.43
N GLN A 124 -1.53 13.46 7.45
CA GLN A 124 -1.17 12.96 8.77
C GLN A 124 -2.42 12.41 9.46
N LEU A 125 -2.45 11.10 9.66
CA LEU A 125 -3.50 10.41 10.41
C LEU A 125 -3.09 10.32 11.88
N THR A 126 -4.06 10.41 12.77
CA THR A 126 -3.82 10.06 14.18
C THR A 126 -3.91 8.55 14.36
N ALA A 127 -3.27 8.01 15.40
CA ALA A 127 -3.38 6.60 15.76
C ALA A 127 -4.84 6.12 15.94
N GLU A 128 -5.75 7.01 16.38
CA GLU A 128 -7.18 6.69 16.45
C GLU A 128 -7.81 6.58 15.05
N GLN A 129 -7.42 7.43 14.11
CA GLN A 129 -7.90 7.37 12.73
C GLN A 129 -7.39 6.13 12.02
N GLU A 130 -6.11 5.80 12.15
CA GLU A 130 -5.49 4.58 11.61
C GLU A 130 -6.24 3.34 12.11
N ALA A 131 -6.37 3.18 13.44
CA ALA A 131 -7.07 2.03 14.02
C ALA A 131 -8.55 1.93 13.57
N ARG A 132 -9.20 3.06 13.30
CA ARG A 132 -10.57 3.09 12.77
C ARG A 132 -10.63 2.75 11.28
N LEU A 133 -9.64 3.12 10.50
CA LEU A 133 -9.52 2.75 9.09
C LEU A 133 -9.23 1.25 8.97
N ASP A 134 -8.35 0.70 9.81
CA ASP A 134 -8.07 -0.75 9.85
C ASP A 134 -9.33 -1.56 10.18
N ALA A 135 -10.08 -1.10 11.18
CA ALA A 135 -11.35 -1.73 11.55
C ALA A 135 -12.39 -1.62 10.43
N LEU A 136 -12.44 -0.49 9.73
CA LEU A 136 -13.31 -0.30 8.58
C LEU A 136 -12.92 -1.21 7.41
N ASN A 137 -11.62 -1.35 7.14
CA ASN A 137 -11.11 -2.24 6.10
C ASN A 137 -11.48 -3.70 6.39
N THR A 138 -11.23 -4.16 7.61
CA THR A 138 -11.63 -5.50 8.06
C THR A 138 -13.14 -5.73 7.91
N GLU A 139 -13.96 -4.71 8.21
CA GLU A 139 -15.40 -4.80 8.04
C GLU A 139 -15.82 -4.83 6.56
N TYR A 140 -15.16 -4.04 5.72
CA TYR A 140 -15.38 -4.00 4.28
C TYR A 140 -15.09 -5.37 3.66
N GLU A 141 -13.91 -5.94 3.91
CA GLU A 141 -13.49 -7.26 3.41
C GLU A 141 -14.52 -8.33 3.78
N LYS A 142 -14.90 -8.41 5.06
CA LYS A 142 -15.89 -9.37 5.54
C LYS A 142 -17.24 -9.24 4.84
N ARG A 143 -17.67 -8.00 4.56
CA ARG A 143 -18.94 -7.73 3.86
C ARG A 143 -18.83 -8.08 2.38
N ALA A 144 -17.70 -7.81 1.75
CA ALA A 144 -17.42 -8.16 0.35
C ALA A 144 -17.40 -9.70 0.19
N GLU A 145 -16.69 -10.41 1.06
CA GLU A 145 -16.63 -11.88 1.06
C GLU A 145 -18.00 -12.54 1.18
N ALA A 146 -18.91 -11.93 1.94
CA ALA A 146 -20.28 -12.42 2.13
C ALA A 146 -21.18 -12.26 0.89
N ILE A 147 -20.81 -11.37 -0.05
CA ILE A 147 -21.50 -11.19 -1.34
C ILE A 147 -21.08 -12.30 -2.31
N LEU A 148 -19.84 -12.78 -2.21
CA LEU A 148 -19.22 -13.74 -3.12
C LEU A 148 -19.50 -15.19 -2.70
N THR A 149 -19.58 -16.10 -3.67
CA THR A 149 -19.56 -17.54 -3.39
C THR A 149 -18.13 -18.02 -3.08
N PRO A 150 -17.95 -19.14 -2.36
CA PRO A 150 -16.63 -19.73 -2.15
C PRO A 150 -15.84 -19.96 -3.45
N GLU A 151 -16.52 -20.40 -4.50
CA GLU A 151 -15.91 -20.66 -5.81
C GLU A 151 -15.49 -19.36 -6.51
N GLN A 152 -16.29 -18.28 -6.39
CA GLN A 152 -15.92 -16.97 -6.91
C GLN A 152 -14.70 -16.42 -6.18
N ARG A 153 -14.64 -16.54 -4.84
CA ARG A 153 -13.47 -16.12 -4.04
C ARG A 153 -12.20 -16.84 -4.47
N GLN A 154 -12.25 -18.17 -4.58
CA GLN A 154 -11.11 -18.95 -5.04
C GLN A 154 -10.67 -18.55 -6.45
N ARG A 155 -11.61 -18.19 -7.33
CA ARG A 155 -11.28 -17.78 -8.69
C ARG A 155 -10.65 -16.39 -8.74
N ILE A 156 -11.12 -15.46 -7.91
CA ILE A 156 -10.53 -14.12 -7.76
C ILE A 156 -9.10 -14.24 -7.24
N GLU A 157 -8.87 -15.03 -6.19
CA GLU A 157 -7.53 -15.27 -5.63
C GLU A 157 -6.55 -15.81 -6.68
N GLN A 158 -7.00 -16.71 -7.57
CA GLN A 158 -6.17 -17.21 -8.67
C GLN A 158 -5.86 -16.14 -9.72
N LEU A 159 -6.79 -15.22 -9.97
CA LEU A 159 -6.59 -14.12 -10.90
C LEU A 159 -5.62 -13.08 -10.32
N GLU A 160 -5.72 -12.78 -9.02
CA GLU A 160 -4.80 -11.91 -8.29
C GLU A 160 -3.38 -12.48 -8.29
N GLN A 161 -3.21 -13.76 -7.93
CA GLN A 161 -1.88 -14.41 -7.99
C GLN A 161 -1.28 -14.40 -9.41
N ALA A 162 -2.13 -14.54 -10.44
CA ALA A 162 -1.68 -14.46 -11.83
C ALA A 162 -1.36 -13.02 -12.25
N PHE A 163 -2.08 -12.04 -11.72
CA PHE A 163 -1.78 -10.62 -11.90
C PHE A 163 -0.43 -10.30 -11.27
N ASP A 164 -0.20 -10.67 -10.02
CA ASP A 164 1.06 -10.39 -9.30
C ASP A 164 2.27 -10.93 -10.05
N ALA A 165 2.20 -12.18 -10.50
CA ALA A 165 3.28 -12.79 -11.28
C ALA A 165 3.54 -12.08 -12.63
N GLN A 166 2.50 -11.52 -13.25
CA GLN A 166 2.62 -10.76 -14.50
C GLN A 166 3.11 -9.33 -14.25
N ALA A 167 2.65 -8.70 -13.19
CA ALA A 167 3.07 -7.38 -12.76
C ALA A 167 4.56 -7.40 -12.40
N GLU A 168 5.01 -8.39 -11.62
CA GLU A 168 6.42 -8.60 -11.29
C GLU A 168 7.29 -8.71 -12.55
N ALA A 169 6.81 -9.41 -13.60
CA ALA A 169 7.52 -9.53 -14.86
C ALA A 169 7.60 -8.22 -15.69
N ILE A 170 6.75 -7.23 -15.40
CA ILE A 170 6.80 -5.90 -16.02
C ILE A 170 7.88 -5.04 -15.36
N PHE A 171 8.14 -5.24 -14.07
CA PHE A 171 9.22 -4.55 -13.37
C PHE A 171 10.58 -4.99 -13.92
N PRO A 172 11.51 -4.05 -14.13
CA PRO A 172 12.83 -4.39 -14.64
C PRO A 172 13.61 -5.15 -13.56
N GLU A 173 14.30 -6.24 -13.96
CA GLU A 173 15.35 -6.81 -13.12
C GLU A 173 16.44 -5.75 -12.88
N LEU A 174 16.81 -5.57 -11.61
CA LEU A 174 17.88 -4.67 -11.24
C LEU A 174 19.22 -5.15 -11.82
N THR A 175 19.95 -4.25 -12.47
CA THR A 175 21.35 -4.52 -12.78
C THR A 175 22.16 -4.54 -11.47
N PRO A 176 23.32 -5.24 -11.41
CA PRO A 176 24.17 -5.22 -10.22
C PRO A 176 24.61 -3.83 -9.78
N GLU A 177 24.70 -2.88 -10.72
CA GLU A 177 24.99 -1.48 -10.40
C GLU A 177 23.80 -0.79 -9.74
N GLN A 178 22.58 -1.02 -10.22
CA GLN A 178 21.37 -0.47 -9.60
C GLN A 178 21.09 -1.12 -8.24
N GLU A 179 21.32 -2.43 -8.08
CA GLU A 179 21.22 -3.12 -6.80
C GLU A 179 22.19 -2.51 -5.76
N ALA A 180 23.44 -2.27 -6.15
CA ALA A 180 24.41 -1.60 -5.28
C ALA A 180 24.03 -0.14 -4.97
N GLN A 181 23.38 0.57 -5.90
CA GLN A 181 22.87 1.93 -5.66
C GLN A 181 21.68 1.92 -4.70
N LEU A 182 20.78 0.94 -4.83
CA LEU A 182 19.65 0.75 -3.93
C LEU A 182 20.13 0.44 -2.51
N GLU A 183 21.04 -0.54 -2.35
CA GLU A 183 21.63 -0.88 -1.05
C GLU A 183 22.32 0.34 -0.40
N ALA A 184 23.02 1.14 -1.21
CA ALA A 184 23.65 2.37 -0.73
C ALA A 184 22.62 3.43 -0.29
N ALA A 185 21.52 3.58 -1.03
CA ALA A 185 20.44 4.51 -0.70
C ALA A 185 19.71 4.09 0.59
N GLU A 186 19.40 2.81 0.74
CA GLU A 186 18.80 2.23 1.94
C GLU A 186 19.71 2.42 3.16
N ALA A 187 21.00 2.11 3.03
CA ALA A 187 21.97 2.31 4.11
C ALA A 187 22.09 3.79 4.52
N GLN A 188 22.01 4.71 3.54
CA GLN A 188 22.02 6.15 3.81
C GLN A 188 20.75 6.59 4.53
N PHE A 189 19.57 6.11 4.10
CA PHE A 189 18.30 6.37 4.75
C PHE A 189 18.29 5.88 6.19
N GLU A 190 18.70 4.63 6.43
CA GLU A 190 18.78 4.04 7.77
C GLU A 190 19.76 4.81 8.67
N GLN A 191 20.91 5.23 8.14
CA GLN A 191 21.85 6.07 8.88
C GLN A 191 21.22 7.44 9.23
N GLY A 192 20.46 8.04 8.31
CA GLY A 192 19.70 9.26 8.54
C GLY A 192 18.67 9.10 9.66
N LEU A 193 17.84 8.05 9.60
CA LEU A 193 16.87 7.72 10.64
C LEU A 193 17.54 7.59 12.01
N LYS A 194 18.62 6.81 12.08
CA LYS A 194 19.40 6.64 13.31
C LYS A 194 19.84 7.98 13.90
N GLN A 195 20.22 8.98 13.09
CA GLN A 195 20.61 10.31 13.60
C GLN A 195 19.45 11.15 14.14
N VAL A 196 18.23 10.94 13.63
CA VAL A 196 17.01 11.61 14.10
C VAL A 196 16.52 11.00 15.42
N LEU A 197 16.68 9.69 15.59
CA LEU A 197 16.23 8.97 16.78
C LEU A 197 17.16 9.18 17.99
N THR A 198 16.54 9.28 19.17
CA THR A 198 17.25 9.20 20.45
C THR A 198 17.84 7.81 20.67
N ALA A 199 18.74 7.67 21.65
CA ALA A 199 19.39 6.39 21.94
C ALA A 199 18.38 5.27 22.28
N SER A 200 17.35 5.57 23.06
CA SER A 200 16.31 4.60 23.43
C SER A 200 15.40 4.26 22.24
N GLN A 201 15.00 5.25 21.45
CA GLN A 201 14.20 5.02 20.24
C GLN A 201 14.99 4.17 19.23
N ARG A 202 16.28 4.45 19.03
CA ARG A 202 17.15 3.68 18.14
C ARG A 202 17.29 2.22 18.58
N GLN A 203 17.45 1.98 19.87
CA GLN A 203 17.51 0.62 20.40
C GLN A 203 16.19 -0.14 20.14
N ARG A 204 15.04 0.54 20.27
CA ARG A 204 13.74 -0.05 19.95
C ARG A 204 13.59 -0.33 18.45
N PHE A 205 13.99 0.61 17.61
CA PHE A 205 13.98 0.46 16.15
C PHE A 205 14.80 -0.76 15.73
N GLU A 206 16.04 -0.88 16.23
CA GLU A 206 16.91 -2.01 15.95
C GLU A 206 16.33 -3.34 16.45
N GLN A 207 15.59 -3.34 17.56
CA GLN A 207 14.88 -4.52 18.05
C GLN A 207 13.72 -4.91 17.13
N ASN A 208 12.94 -3.95 16.67
CA ASN A 208 11.81 -4.20 15.77
C ASN A 208 12.31 -4.75 14.42
N VAL A 209 13.32 -4.11 13.83
CA VAL A 209 13.96 -4.56 12.58
C VAL A 209 14.57 -5.96 12.75
N ALA A 210 15.27 -6.22 13.85
CA ALA A 210 15.85 -7.54 14.11
C ALA A 210 14.79 -8.63 14.34
N ALA A 211 13.62 -8.29 14.87
CA ALA A 211 12.52 -9.23 15.05
C ALA A 211 11.94 -9.75 13.73
N CYS A 212 12.26 -9.11 12.62
CA CYS A 212 11.87 -9.48 11.25
C CYS A 212 12.94 -10.20 10.44
N GLY A 213 14.15 -10.32 10.98
CA GLY A 213 15.35 -10.72 10.23
C GLY A 213 15.93 -12.10 10.59
N GLU A 214 15.14 -13.05 11.11
CA GLU A 214 15.55 -14.46 11.26
C GLU A 214 14.83 -15.40 10.28
#